data_AF-A0A5E4NHE8-F1
#
_entry.id   AF-A0A5E4NHE8-F1
#
_cell.length_a   1.000
_cell.length_b   1.000
_cell.length_c   1.000
_cell.angle_alpha   90.00
_cell.angle_beta   90.00
_cell.angle_gamma   90.00
#
_symmetry.space_group_name_H-M   'P 1'
#
loop_
_entity.id
_entity.type
_entity.pdbx_description
1 polymer ?
#
loop_
_entity_poly.entity_id
_entity_poly.type
_entity_poly.pdbx_seq_one_letter_code
_entity_poly.pdbx_strand_id
1 'polypeptide(L)'
;MTINKFDYLYRKLLLTKYFVNGWGDPEKLKSLFQFRNIIVNRDSCFKLVSSDYPVEIIKKNEDSDSITLEGVFQSPFSYYLPDIVPKESHFAHFQVLLPKKWPSKNVKPMCVHMAGTGDQYYWRRRTILAKPLLKEAAIGSIILENPFYGKRKPTNQVRSILCNVSDIFVMGGCLILESLVLFHWCEREGFGPLGVTGLSMGGHMASLAAASWPKPIVLVPCLSGTTASGVFTEGAISCAIDWNLLEHQYKSNSMYKNEVVNIDNEVKKLKKEFNAGKQFIKDFHSESCLDIQSNLMFENSEYNKSAINTCHSQQLNNSSSSSKFDDTDDSLIEQNNEFQIKKNLKSIKHIMQFFNTQSKSQGCIKLY
;
A
#
# COMPACT_ATOMS: atom_id res chain seq x y z
N MET A 1 -0.84 -29.90 18.25
CA MET A 1 -0.58 -28.46 18.34
C MET A 1 -1.57 -27.84 19.31
N THR A 2 -1.09 -27.18 20.35
CA THR A 2 -1.91 -26.46 21.34
C THR A 2 -2.59 -25.27 20.66
N ILE A 3 -3.92 -25.31 20.54
CA ILE A 3 -4.70 -24.23 19.93
C ILE A 3 -4.58 -22.98 20.82
N ASN A 4 -4.07 -21.88 20.28
CA ASN A 4 -3.96 -20.61 20.98
C ASN A 4 -5.36 -20.13 21.39
N LYS A 5 -5.56 -19.83 22.69
CA LYS A 5 -6.84 -19.39 23.26
C LYS A 5 -7.37 -18.11 22.59
N PHE A 6 -6.48 -17.22 22.16
CA PHE A 6 -6.85 -16.03 21.39
C PHE A 6 -7.43 -16.39 20.02
N ASP A 7 -6.79 -17.34 19.35
CA ASP A 7 -7.20 -17.84 18.04
C ASP A 7 -8.56 -18.56 18.12
N TYR A 8 -8.79 -19.33 19.19
CA TYR A 8 -10.08 -19.95 19.49
C TYR A 8 -11.20 -18.91 19.72
N LEU A 9 -10.92 -17.86 20.51
CA LEU A 9 -11.88 -16.79 20.77
C LEU A 9 -12.20 -15.99 19.49
N TYR A 10 -11.18 -15.69 18.69
CA TYR A 10 -11.33 -15.01 17.41
C TYR A 10 -12.16 -15.84 16.42
N ARG A 11 -11.92 -17.16 16.33
CA ARG A 11 -12.72 -18.10 15.52
C ARG A 11 -14.20 -18.11 15.92
N LYS A 12 -14.51 -18.04 17.22
CA LYS A 12 -15.91 -18.00 17.71
C LYS A 12 -16.62 -16.69 17.36
N LEU A 13 -15.87 -15.61 17.12
CA LEU A 13 -16.38 -14.31 16.69
C LEU A 13 -16.53 -14.20 15.15
N LEU A 14 -15.80 -15.03 14.38
CA LEU A 14 -15.88 -15.14 12.92
C LEU A 14 -17.08 -15.97 12.45
N LEU A 15 -18.29 -15.62 12.89
CA LEU A 15 -19.55 -16.24 12.39
C LEU A 15 -19.86 -15.90 10.92
N THR A 16 -18.99 -15.15 10.25
CA THR A 16 -19.21 -14.60 8.92
C THR A 16 -18.13 -15.08 7.96
N LYS A 17 -18.57 -15.72 6.86
CA LYS A 17 -17.71 -16.23 5.79
C LYS A 17 -17.12 -15.10 4.95
N TYR A 18 -15.86 -15.24 4.55
CA TYR A 18 -15.19 -14.42 3.53
C TYR A 18 -15.42 -15.00 2.13
N PHE A 19 -15.31 -14.14 1.12
CA PHE A 19 -15.36 -14.53 -0.30
C PHE A 19 -16.60 -15.34 -0.66
N VAL A 20 -17.76 -14.93 -0.12
CA VAL A 20 -19.04 -15.64 -0.30
C VAL A 20 -19.48 -15.76 -1.77
N ASN A 21 -18.95 -14.88 -2.63
CA ASN A 21 -19.20 -14.91 -4.08
C ASN A 21 -18.07 -15.60 -4.87
N GLY A 22 -17.04 -16.10 -4.18
CA GLY A 22 -15.92 -16.82 -4.76
C GLY A 22 -14.81 -15.91 -5.29
N TRP A 23 -14.23 -16.24 -6.44
CA TRP A 23 -13.08 -15.52 -7.01
C TRP A 23 -13.42 -14.09 -7.50
N GLY A 24 -14.66 -13.83 -7.85
CA GLY A 24 -15.08 -12.64 -8.60
C GLY A 24 -15.23 -12.92 -10.09
N ASP A 25 -15.60 -11.93 -10.89
CA ASP A 25 -15.81 -12.09 -12.34
C ASP A 25 -14.49 -12.44 -13.07
N PRO A 26 -14.46 -13.49 -13.92
CA PRO A 26 -13.23 -13.99 -14.54
C PRO A 26 -12.63 -13.02 -15.55
N GLU A 27 -13.45 -12.29 -16.31
CA GLU A 27 -12.97 -11.33 -17.31
C GLU A 27 -12.39 -10.09 -16.61
N LYS A 28 -13.07 -9.63 -15.55
CA LYS A 28 -12.56 -8.55 -14.71
C LYS A 28 -11.27 -8.96 -14.01
N LEU A 29 -11.17 -10.19 -13.54
CA LEU A 29 -9.97 -10.72 -12.88
C LEU A 29 -8.75 -10.68 -13.80
N LYS A 30 -8.92 -11.07 -15.07
CA LYS A 30 -7.88 -10.97 -16.09
C LYS A 30 -7.41 -9.52 -16.29
N SER A 31 -8.34 -8.58 -16.47
CA SER A 31 -8.02 -7.15 -16.60
C SER A 31 -7.29 -6.60 -15.37
N LEU A 32 -7.71 -7.03 -14.17
CA LEU A 32 -7.08 -6.67 -12.90
C LEU A 32 -5.63 -7.17 -12.82
N PHE A 33 -5.35 -8.39 -13.29
CA PHE A 33 -3.99 -8.94 -13.28
C PHE A 33 -3.09 -8.35 -14.36
N GLN A 34 -3.62 -8.00 -15.52
CA GLN A 34 -2.89 -7.22 -16.52
C GLN A 34 -2.45 -5.86 -15.94
N PHE A 35 -3.36 -5.18 -15.25
CA PHE A 35 -3.04 -3.89 -14.61
C PHE A 35 -2.07 -4.05 -13.42
N ARG A 36 -2.18 -5.13 -12.65
CA ARG A 36 -1.21 -5.47 -11.59
C ARG A 36 0.22 -5.50 -12.12
N ASN A 37 0.46 -6.04 -13.32
CA ASN A 37 1.80 -6.10 -13.91
C ASN A 37 2.42 -4.72 -14.15
N ILE A 38 1.59 -3.67 -14.26
CA ILE A 38 2.05 -2.27 -14.36
C ILE A 38 2.35 -1.73 -12.95
N ILE A 39 1.47 -1.98 -11.98
CA ILE A 39 1.62 -1.49 -10.59
C ILE A 39 2.84 -2.08 -9.88
N VAL A 40 3.19 -3.34 -10.13
CA VAL A 40 4.32 -3.99 -9.42
C VAL A 40 5.68 -3.37 -9.76
N ASN A 41 5.80 -2.66 -10.88
CA ASN A 41 7.00 -1.91 -11.23
C ASN A 41 6.89 -0.47 -10.71
N ARG A 42 7.77 -0.08 -9.77
CA ARG A 42 7.74 1.25 -9.13
C ARG A 42 7.69 2.40 -10.13
N ASP A 43 8.55 2.40 -11.13
CA ASP A 43 8.67 3.52 -12.07
C ASP A 43 7.44 3.65 -12.97
N SER A 44 6.84 2.52 -13.34
CA SER A 44 5.58 2.50 -14.10
C SER A 44 4.40 2.90 -13.21
N CYS A 45 4.34 2.39 -11.98
CA CYS A 45 3.32 2.70 -10.99
C CYS A 45 3.28 4.19 -10.64
N PHE A 46 4.45 4.78 -10.36
CA PHE A 46 4.57 6.20 -10.03
C PHE A 46 4.01 7.09 -11.15
N LYS A 47 4.23 6.73 -12.42
CA LYS A 47 3.72 7.48 -13.59
C LYS A 47 2.20 7.39 -13.78
N LEU A 48 1.51 6.49 -13.08
CA LEU A 48 0.05 6.37 -13.16
C LEU A 48 -0.69 7.51 -12.46
N VAL A 49 0.00 8.25 -11.58
CA VAL A 49 -0.56 9.36 -10.82
C VAL A 49 0.24 10.62 -11.12
N SER A 50 -0.43 11.65 -11.64
CA SER A 50 0.24 12.92 -11.93
C SER A 50 0.58 13.69 -10.66
N SER A 51 1.67 14.46 -10.70
CA SER A 51 2.08 15.31 -9.58
C SER A 51 1.09 16.42 -9.26
N ASP A 52 0.17 16.75 -10.17
CA ASP A 52 -0.90 17.75 -10.03
C ASP A 52 -2.30 17.11 -9.84
N TYR A 53 -2.36 15.80 -9.53
CA TYR A 53 -3.63 15.09 -9.41
C TYR A 53 -4.62 15.83 -8.47
N PRO A 54 -5.86 16.06 -8.92
CA PRO A 54 -6.80 16.93 -8.21
C PRO A 54 -7.21 16.33 -6.86
N VAL A 55 -7.14 17.16 -5.82
CA VAL A 55 -7.58 16.85 -4.46
C VAL A 55 -8.44 18.00 -3.98
N GLU A 56 -9.66 17.70 -3.53
CA GLU A 56 -10.61 18.69 -3.04
C GLU A 56 -10.69 18.63 -1.51
N ILE A 57 -10.55 19.77 -0.85
CA ILE A 57 -10.82 19.91 0.59
C ILE A 57 -12.26 20.41 0.75
N ILE A 58 -13.14 19.52 1.18
CA ILE A 58 -14.58 19.75 1.27
C ILE A 58 -15.02 20.32 2.62
N LYS A 59 -14.18 20.19 3.65
CA LYS A 59 -14.47 20.71 4.99
C LYS A 59 -13.21 21.11 5.71
N LYS A 60 -13.29 22.21 6.45
CA LYS A 60 -12.25 22.68 7.36
C LYS A 60 -12.90 23.06 8.70
N ASN A 61 -12.42 22.48 9.78
CA ASN A 61 -12.77 22.86 11.15
C ASN A 61 -11.49 23.24 11.89
N GLU A 62 -11.55 24.30 12.70
CA GLU A 62 -10.45 24.69 13.57
C GLU A 62 -10.90 24.51 15.02
N ASP A 63 -10.20 23.64 15.75
CA ASP A 63 -10.34 23.46 17.19
C ASP A 63 -9.32 24.35 17.91
N SER A 64 -9.24 24.33 19.24
CA SER A 64 -8.25 25.13 19.98
C SER A 64 -6.81 24.80 19.56
N ASP A 65 -6.50 23.52 19.40
CA ASP A 65 -5.11 23.01 19.29
C ASP A 65 -4.78 22.45 17.89
N SER A 66 -5.79 22.25 17.04
CA SER A 66 -5.62 21.56 15.75
C SER A 66 -6.54 22.10 14.66
N ILE A 67 -6.18 21.85 13.41
CA ILE A 67 -7.01 22.06 12.24
C ILE A 67 -7.37 20.69 11.66
N THR A 68 -8.66 20.43 11.48
CA THR A 68 -9.17 19.22 10.85
C THR A 68 -9.68 19.54 9.46
N LEU A 69 -9.18 18.83 8.45
CA LEU A 69 -9.66 18.90 7.07
C LEU A 69 -10.35 17.59 6.69
N GLU A 70 -11.41 17.66 5.88
CA GLU A 70 -11.92 16.48 5.16
C GLU A 70 -11.72 16.72 3.68
N GLY A 71 -11.21 15.71 2.98
CA GLY A 71 -10.92 15.80 1.57
C GLY A 71 -11.41 14.59 0.78
N VAL A 72 -11.51 14.79 -0.52
CA VAL A 72 -11.96 13.80 -1.49
C VAL A 72 -11.18 13.94 -2.79
N PHE A 73 -10.97 12.83 -3.49
CA PHE A 73 -10.47 12.81 -4.86
C PHE A 73 -10.98 11.55 -5.58
N GLN A 74 -11.03 11.58 -6.91
CA GLN A 74 -11.32 10.38 -7.70
C GLN A 74 -10.18 9.37 -7.52
N SER A 75 -10.48 8.13 -7.12
CA SER A 75 -9.45 7.09 -6.98
C SER A 75 -8.81 6.82 -8.35
N PRO A 76 -7.48 6.92 -8.53
CA PRO A 76 -6.86 6.66 -9.83
C PRO A 76 -7.17 5.25 -10.35
N PHE A 77 -7.30 4.28 -9.44
CA PHE A 77 -7.62 2.91 -9.80
C PHE A 77 -9.02 2.77 -10.40
N SER A 78 -9.99 3.59 -9.95
CA SER A 78 -11.34 3.65 -10.54
C SER A 78 -11.36 4.34 -11.90
N TYR A 79 -10.42 5.25 -12.17
CA TYR A 79 -10.25 5.83 -13.50
C TYR A 79 -9.76 4.79 -14.52
N TYR A 80 -8.78 3.95 -14.14
CA TYR A 80 -8.23 2.92 -15.04
C TYR A 80 -9.13 1.67 -15.16
N LEU A 81 -9.85 1.29 -14.10
CA LEU A 81 -10.67 0.07 -14.05
C LEU A 81 -12.09 0.36 -13.48
N PRO A 82 -12.88 1.25 -14.13
CA PRO A 82 -14.15 1.73 -13.59
C PRO A 82 -15.20 0.63 -13.38
N ASP A 83 -15.18 -0.41 -14.22
CA ASP A 83 -16.13 -1.54 -14.15
C ASP A 83 -15.74 -2.59 -13.10
N ILE A 84 -14.53 -2.51 -12.55
CA ILE A 84 -14.01 -3.43 -11.54
C ILE A 84 -14.11 -2.81 -10.15
N VAL A 85 -13.79 -1.52 -10.01
CA VAL A 85 -13.91 -0.82 -8.73
C VAL A 85 -15.39 -0.59 -8.42
N PRO A 86 -15.87 -0.96 -7.21
CA PRO A 86 -17.23 -0.66 -6.80
C PRO A 86 -17.52 0.85 -6.89
N LYS A 87 -18.72 1.22 -7.32
CA LYS A 87 -19.12 2.63 -7.51
C LYS A 87 -18.92 3.46 -6.24
N GLU A 88 -19.23 2.88 -5.08
CA GLU A 88 -19.05 3.49 -3.77
C GLU A 88 -17.56 3.78 -3.45
N SER A 89 -16.64 3.06 -4.07
CA SER A 89 -15.19 3.22 -3.92
C SER A 89 -14.54 4.07 -5.02
N HIS A 90 -15.31 4.64 -5.96
CA HIS A 90 -14.77 5.47 -7.04
C HIS A 90 -14.10 6.74 -6.56
N PHE A 91 -14.52 7.25 -5.40
CA PHE A 91 -13.91 8.38 -4.72
C PHE A 91 -13.19 7.91 -3.46
N ALA A 92 -11.98 8.40 -3.27
CA ALA A 92 -11.21 8.24 -2.04
C ALA A 92 -11.57 9.37 -1.09
N HIS A 93 -11.89 9.02 0.16
CA HIS A 93 -12.19 9.97 1.22
C HIS A 93 -11.11 9.90 2.29
N PHE A 94 -10.68 11.05 2.77
CA PHE A 94 -9.65 11.13 3.80
C PHE A 94 -9.91 12.28 4.75
N GLN A 95 -9.29 12.19 5.91
CA GLN A 95 -9.26 13.27 6.88
C GLN A 95 -7.82 13.66 7.19
N VAL A 96 -7.58 14.96 7.32
CA VAL A 96 -6.29 15.51 7.75
C VAL A 96 -6.44 16.11 9.13
N LEU A 97 -5.46 15.86 9.98
CA LEU A 97 -5.31 16.52 11.28
C LEU A 97 -3.96 17.26 11.29
N LEU A 98 -3.99 18.57 11.40
CA LEU A 98 -2.81 19.44 11.34
C LEU A 98 -2.60 20.17 12.68
N PRO A 99 -1.36 20.30 13.16
CA PRO A 99 -1.05 21.21 14.26
C PRO A 99 -1.19 22.66 13.81
N LYS A 100 -1.53 23.56 14.75
CA LYS A 100 -1.53 25.01 14.49
C LYS A 100 -0.12 25.61 14.48
N LYS A 101 0.84 24.96 15.14
CA LYS A 101 2.24 25.37 15.23
C LYS A 101 3.10 24.20 14.79
N TRP A 102 3.98 24.47 13.82
CA TRP A 102 4.94 23.49 13.31
C TRP A 102 6.26 23.60 14.07
N PRO A 103 7.06 22.52 14.15
CA PRO A 103 8.37 22.55 14.81
C PRO A 103 9.30 23.64 14.26
N SER A 104 9.25 23.89 12.95
CA SER A 104 9.94 24.99 12.31
C SER A 104 9.16 25.50 11.09
N LYS A 105 9.53 26.69 10.58
CA LYS A 105 8.83 27.34 9.46
C LYS A 105 8.82 26.49 8.18
N ASN A 106 9.86 25.69 7.97
CA ASN A 106 10.08 24.93 6.74
C ASN A 106 9.89 23.41 6.92
N VAL A 107 9.51 22.95 8.11
CA VAL A 107 9.33 21.52 8.41
C VAL A 107 7.91 21.30 8.90
N LYS A 108 7.11 20.68 8.03
CA LYS A 108 5.69 20.37 8.30
C LYS A 108 5.47 18.87 8.11
N PRO A 109 5.93 18.04 9.06
CA PRO A 109 5.94 16.59 8.90
C PRO A 109 4.53 16.03 8.83
N MET A 110 4.30 15.10 7.91
CA MET A 110 3.00 14.48 7.68
C MET A 110 3.13 12.95 7.67
N CYS A 111 2.19 12.26 8.32
CA CYS A 111 2.11 10.81 8.32
C CYS A 111 0.79 10.33 7.71
N VAL A 112 0.85 9.50 6.67
CA VAL A 112 -0.33 8.81 6.10
C VAL A 112 -0.59 7.53 6.88
N HIS A 113 -1.81 7.38 7.38
CA HIS A 113 -2.23 6.23 8.18
C HIS A 113 -3.06 5.28 7.33
N MET A 114 -2.56 4.08 7.08
CA MET A 114 -3.27 3.02 6.36
C MET A 114 -4.13 2.21 7.34
N ALA A 115 -5.40 1.97 6.97
CA ALA A 115 -6.35 1.29 7.84
C ALA A 115 -6.08 -0.23 7.89
N GLY A 116 -6.12 -0.80 9.09
CA GLY A 116 -6.10 -2.25 9.29
C GLY A 116 -7.45 -2.91 9.00
N THR A 117 -7.51 -4.24 9.05
CA THR A 117 -8.75 -4.98 8.77
C THR A 117 -9.88 -4.55 9.71
N GLY A 118 -11.02 -4.15 9.14
CA GLY A 118 -12.19 -3.72 9.92
C GLY A 118 -12.08 -2.33 10.55
N ASP A 119 -11.03 -1.56 10.24
CA ASP A 119 -10.90 -0.17 10.68
C ASP A 119 -11.75 0.76 9.80
N GLN A 120 -13.00 0.95 10.21
CA GLN A 120 -13.98 1.78 9.51
C GLN A 120 -13.82 3.25 9.91
N TYR A 121 -14.07 4.17 8.96
CA TYR A 121 -14.02 5.60 9.19
C TYR A 121 -12.65 6.07 9.73
N TYR A 122 -12.66 7.12 10.55
CA TYR A 122 -11.44 7.80 11.00
C TYR A 122 -11.21 7.73 12.51
N TRP A 123 -12.24 7.47 13.33
CA TRP A 123 -12.21 7.74 14.76
C TRP A 123 -11.09 7.01 15.51
N ARG A 124 -10.87 5.72 15.21
CA ARG A 124 -9.84 4.91 15.88
C ARG A 124 -8.44 5.46 15.60
N ARG A 125 -8.07 5.56 14.32
CA ARG A 125 -6.78 6.13 13.89
C ARG A 125 -6.60 7.58 14.34
N ARG A 126 -7.67 8.38 14.33
CA ARG A 126 -7.61 9.77 14.81
C ARG A 126 -7.29 9.84 16.30
N THR A 127 -7.96 9.02 17.10
CA THR A 127 -7.85 9.09 18.57
C THR A 127 -6.57 8.44 19.07
N ILE A 128 -6.20 7.28 18.53
CA ILE A 128 -5.11 6.45 19.06
C ILE A 128 -3.75 6.80 18.43
N LEU A 129 -3.74 7.33 17.20
CA LEU A 129 -2.48 7.64 16.49
C LEU A 129 -2.34 9.14 16.20
N ALA A 130 -3.30 9.73 15.49
CA ALA A 130 -3.14 11.10 14.98
C ALA A 130 -3.08 12.15 16.10
N LYS A 131 -3.94 12.05 17.12
CA LYS A 131 -3.93 12.98 18.26
C LYS A 131 -2.63 12.91 19.07
N PRO A 132 -2.10 11.72 19.45
CA PRO A 132 -0.78 11.63 20.07
C PRO A 132 0.34 12.21 19.20
N LEU A 133 0.40 11.85 17.90
CA LEU A 133 1.42 12.38 16.97
C LEU A 133 1.39 13.91 16.86
N LEU A 134 0.18 14.49 16.82
CA LEU A 134 0.00 15.93 16.82
C LEU A 134 0.47 16.58 18.12
N LYS A 135 0.13 16.00 19.27
CA LYS A 135 0.40 16.60 20.60
C LYS A 135 1.86 16.47 21.02
N GLU A 136 2.46 15.31 20.77
CA GLU A 136 3.79 14.98 21.30
C GLU A 136 4.91 15.38 20.34
N ALA A 137 4.65 15.41 19.03
CA ALA A 137 5.67 15.63 18.02
C ALA A 137 5.30 16.72 16.98
N ALA A 138 4.13 17.35 17.08
CA ALA A 138 3.62 18.27 16.06
C ALA A 138 3.67 17.70 14.63
N ILE A 139 3.36 16.40 14.50
CA ILE A 139 3.26 15.69 13.22
C ILE A 139 1.80 15.68 12.78
N GLY A 140 1.53 16.21 11.59
CA GLY A 140 0.20 16.13 11.00
C GLY A 140 -0.09 14.72 10.49
N SER A 141 -1.36 14.35 10.42
CA SER A 141 -1.79 13.01 10.00
C SER A 141 -2.79 13.08 8.85
N ILE A 142 -2.67 12.17 7.90
CA ILE A 142 -3.69 11.91 6.87
C ILE A 142 -4.27 10.52 7.12
N ILE A 143 -5.58 10.43 7.28
CA ILE A 143 -6.31 9.21 7.60
C ILE A 143 -7.16 8.85 6.39
N LEU A 144 -6.68 7.95 5.55
CA LEU A 144 -7.36 7.50 4.33
C LEU A 144 -8.41 6.43 4.67
N GLU A 145 -9.64 6.57 4.20
CA GLU A 145 -10.66 5.51 4.33
C GLU A 145 -10.46 4.46 3.23
N ASN A 146 -10.25 3.20 3.62
CA ASN A 146 -10.03 2.12 2.66
C ASN A 146 -11.24 1.91 1.73
N PRO A 147 -11.03 1.48 0.48
CA PRO A 147 -12.08 0.91 -0.34
C PRO A 147 -12.81 -0.20 0.43
N PHE A 148 -14.08 -0.42 0.14
CA PHE A 148 -14.94 -1.38 0.83
C PHE A 148 -15.29 -1.05 2.29
N TYR A 149 -14.77 0.03 2.88
CA TYR A 149 -15.01 0.42 4.28
C TYR A 149 -15.78 1.74 4.37
N GLY A 150 -16.52 1.91 5.47
CA GLY A 150 -17.29 3.10 5.82
C GLY A 150 -18.11 3.64 4.66
N LYS A 151 -17.83 4.87 4.20
CA LYS A 151 -18.57 5.48 3.08
C LYS A 151 -18.32 4.78 1.74
N ARG A 152 -17.22 4.04 1.63
CA ARG A 152 -16.76 3.37 0.40
C ARG A 152 -17.19 1.90 0.34
N LYS A 153 -18.02 1.45 1.28
CA LYS A 153 -18.49 0.07 1.38
C LYS A 153 -19.66 -0.21 0.43
N PRO A 154 -19.58 -1.25 -0.43
CA PRO A 154 -20.71 -1.69 -1.25
C PRO A 154 -21.95 -2.01 -0.40
N THR A 155 -23.13 -1.66 -0.93
CA THR A 155 -24.41 -1.86 -0.23
C THR A 155 -24.69 -3.31 0.17
N ASN A 156 -24.26 -4.27 -0.64
CA ASN A 156 -24.41 -5.70 -0.39
C ASN A 156 -23.33 -6.30 0.54
N GLN A 157 -22.37 -5.49 1.01
CA GLN A 157 -21.29 -5.97 1.86
C GLN A 157 -21.62 -5.89 3.35
N VAL A 158 -21.47 -7.02 4.03
CA VAL A 158 -21.62 -7.13 5.48
C VAL A 158 -20.30 -6.78 6.17
N ARG A 159 -20.33 -5.77 7.05
CA ARG A 159 -19.15 -5.28 7.79
C ARG A 159 -17.96 -5.00 6.84
N SER A 160 -16.76 -5.40 7.21
CA SER A 160 -15.52 -5.22 6.44
C SER A 160 -15.10 -6.46 5.65
N ILE A 161 -16.04 -7.37 5.39
CA ILE A 161 -15.77 -8.70 4.84
C ILE A 161 -15.91 -8.63 3.34
N LEU A 162 -14.83 -8.93 2.64
CA LEU A 162 -14.79 -8.88 1.18
C LEU A 162 -15.58 -10.04 0.59
N CYS A 163 -16.39 -9.74 -0.43
CA CYS A 163 -17.30 -10.69 -1.04
C CYS A 163 -16.63 -11.57 -2.09
N ASN A 164 -15.56 -11.08 -2.72
CA ASN A 164 -14.78 -11.80 -3.73
C ASN A 164 -13.28 -11.79 -3.39
N VAL A 165 -12.54 -12.78 -3.88
CA VAL A 165 -11.07 -12.77 -3.81
C VAL A 165 -10.49 -11.58 -4.60
N SER A 166 -11.10 -11.24 -5.75
CA SER A 166 -10.73 -10.07 -6.56
C SER A 166 -10.73 -8.76 -5.78
N ASP A 167 -11.61 -8.62 -4.78
CA ASP A 167 -11.77 -7.39 -4.00
C ASP A 167 -10.51 -7.05 -3.19
N ILE A 168 -9.70 -8.06 -2.83
CA ILE A 168 -8.41 -7.85 -2.16
C ILE A 168 -7.47 -7.06 -3.07
N PHE A 169 -7.38 -7.45 -4.34
CA PHE A 169 -6.52 -6.81 -5.32
C PHE A 169 -7.01 -5.41 -5.67
N VAL A 170 -8.34 -5.23 -5.77
CA VAL A 170 -8.96 -3.91 -5.96
C VAL A 170 -8.60 -2.99 -4.79
N MET A 171 -8.79 -3.45 -3.55
CA MET A 171 -8.44 -2.67 -2.36
C MET A 171 -6.96 -2.28 -2.36
N GLY A 172 -6.07 -3.24 -2.63
CA GLY A 172 -4.63 -3.00 -2.66
C GLY A 172 -4.22 -2.00 -3.75
N GLY A 173 -4.74 -2.18 -4.98
CA GLY A 173 -4.45 -1.30 -6.11
C GLY A 173 -4.92 0.13 -5.89
N CYS A 174 -6.15 0.30 -5.39
CA CYS A 174 -6.66 1.60 -4.96
C CYS A 174 -5.74 2.25 -3.93
N LEU A 175 -5.42 1.55 -2.84
CA LEU A 175 -4.64 2.10 -1.74
C LEU A 175 -3.20 2.47 -2.15
N ILE A 176 -2.57 1.72 -3.07
CA ILE A 176 -1.25 2.08 -3.61
C ILE A 176 -1.34 3.41 -4.35
N LEU A 177 -2.24 3.54 -5.33
CA LEU A 177 -2.34 4.74 -6.16
C LEU A 177 -2.90 5.95 -5.39
N GLU A 178 -3.85 5.74 -4.49
CA GLU A 178 -4.38 6.78 -3.59
C GLU A 178 -3.30 7.32 -2.64
N SER A 179 -2.36 6.47 -2.20
CA SER A 179 -1.22 6.94 -1.41
C SER A 179 -0.32 7.87 -2.24
N LEU A 180 -0.06 7.54 -3.51
CA LEU A 180 0.71 8.42 -4.41
C LEU A 180 0.03 9.77 -4.59
N VAL A 181 -1.31 9.80 -4.74
CA VAL A 181 -2.07 11.07 -4.81
C VAL A 181 -1.82 11.90 -3.56
N LEU A 182 -1.91 11.29 -2.37
CA LEU A 182 -1.71 11.99 -1.10
C LEU A 182 -0.26 12.46 -0.92
N PHE A 183 0.74 11.68 -1.34
CA PHE A 183 2.14 12.10 -1.30
C PHE A 183 2.41 13.29 -2.21
N HIS A 184 1.90 13.26 -3.46
CA HIS A 184 1.97 14.40 -4.35
C HIS A 184 1.25 15.63 -3.81
N TRP A 185 0.04 15.44 -3.26
CA TRP A 185 -0.70 16.52 -2.62
C TRP A 185 0.10 17.14 -1.47
N CYS A 186 0.72 16.31 -0.62
CA CYS A 186 1.58 16.81 0.44
C CYS A 186 2.75 17.64 -0.07
N GLU A 187 3.46 17.17 -1.10
CA GLU A 187 4.57 17.93 -1.67
C GLU A 187 4.12 19.29 -2.22
N ARG A 188 2.97 19.34 -2.91
CA ARG A 188 2.43 20.60 -3.46
C ARG A 188 2.05 21.60 -2.37
N GLU A 189 1.50 21.12 -1.25
CA GLU A 189 1.12 21.96 -0.12
C GLU A 189 2.33 22.37 0.78
N GLY A 190 3.54 21.93 0.42
CA GLY A 190 4.76 22.19 1.18
C GLY A 190 4.82 21.41 2.49
N PHE A 191 4.16 20.25 2.55
CA PHE A 191 4.28 19.30 3.65
C PHE A 191 5.48 18.38 3.46
N GLY A 192 6.23 18.14 4.54
CA GLY A 192 7.44 17.33 4.52
C GLY A 192 8.25 17.47 5.83
N PRO A 193 9.02 16.44 6.23
CA PRO A 193 9.16 15.12 5.59
C PRO A 193 7.88 14.26 5.65
N LEU A 194 7.76 13.29 4.76
CA LEU A 194 6.60 12.39 4.67
C LEU A 194 6.87 11.05 5.34
N GLY A 195 5.86 10.54 6.05
CA GLY A 195 5.83 9.21 6.61
C GLY A 195 4.56 8.46 6.22
N VAL A 196 4.63 7.14 6.30
CA VAL A 196 3.47 6.25 6.16
C VAL A 196 3.53 5.14 7.20
N THR A 197 2.40 4.86 7.81
CA THR A 197 2.25 3.85 8.87
C THR A 197 0.94 3.08 8.73
N GLY A 198 0.86 1.93 9.36
CA GLY A 198 -0.38 1.18 9.49
C GLY A 198 -0.18 -0.07 10.34
N LEU A 199 -1.30 -0.63 10.81
CA LEU A 199 -1.33 -1.84 11.63
C LEU A 199 -1.86 -3.03 10.83
N SER A 200 -1.19 -4.18 10.92
CA SER A 200 -1.62 -5.44 10.28
C SER A 200 -1.76 -5.27 8.75
N MET A 201 -2.96 -5.45 8.19
CA MET A 201 -3.26 -5.14 6.78
C MET A 201 -2.83 -3.71 6.41
N GLY A 202 -3.01 -2.75 7.31
CA GLY A 202 -2.55 -1.37 7.11
C GLY A 202 -1.04 -1.27 7.03
N GLY A 203 -0.30 -2.04 7.82
CA GLY A 203 1.17 -2.08 7.77
C GLY A 203 1.69 -2.68 6.46
N HIS A 204 0.98 -3.70 5.95
CA HIS A 204 1.27 -4.26 4.62
C HIS A 204 1.06 -3.21 3.53
N MET A 205 -0.07 -2.49 3.58
CA MET A 205 -0.36 -1.44 2.61
C MET A 205 0.56 -0.22 2.74
N ALA A 206 1.00 0.13 3.96
CA ALA A 206 2.01 1.18 4.17
C ALA A 206 3.33 0.81 3.49
N SER A 207 3.73 -0.46 3.56
CA SER A 207 4.93 -0.97 2.90
C SER A 207 4.82 -0.89 1.37
N LEU A 208 3.66 -1.26 0.80
CA LEU A 208 3.41 -1.17 -0.64
C LEU A 208 3.36 0.29 -1.13
N ALA A 209 2.75 1.19 -0.34
CA ALA A 209 2.72 2.62 -0.64
C ALA A 209 4.14 3.21 -0.65
N ALA A 210 4.95 2.93 0.37
CA ALA A 210 6.33 3.38 0.45
C ALA A 210 7.19 2.83 -0.71
N ALA A 211 7.04 1.54 -1.04
CA ALA A 211 7.77 0.92 -2.15
C ALA A 211 7.41 1.51 -3.53
N SER A 212 6.22 2.10 -3.67
CA SER A 212 5.74 2.73 -4.90
C SER A 212 6.19 4.19 -5.05
N TRP A 213 6.73 4.79 -4.00
CA TRP A 213 7.20 6.18 -3.99
C TRP A 213 8.72 6.25 -4.23
N PRO A 214 9.21 7.02 -5.22
CA PRO A 214 10.63 7.02 -5.58
C PRO A 214 11.50 7.95 -4.72
N LYS A 215 10.90 8.78 -3.85
CA LYS A 215 11.63 9.75 -3.01
C LYS A 215 11.74 9.24 -1.56
N PRO A 216 12.63 9.82 -0.73
CA PRO A 216 12.74 9.45 0.68
C PRO A 216 11.39 9.54 1.41
N ILE A 217 11.01 8.47 2.10
CA ILE A 217 9.79 8.39 2.90
C ILE A 217 10.05 7.56 4.16
N VAL A 218 9.52 8.02 5.29
CA VAL A 218 9.59 7.28 6.56
C VAL A 218 8.54 6.17 6.53
N LEU A 219 8.93 4.94 6.82
CA LEU A 219 8.02 3.79 6.86
C LEU A 219 8.00 3.19 8.27
N VAL A 220 6.82 3.15 8.90
CA VAL A 220 6.61 2.49 10.21
C VAL A 220 5.49 1.46 10.09
N PRO A 221 5.78 0.24 9.60
CA PRO A 221 4.78 -0.80 9.40
C PRO A 221 4.65 -1.67 10.65
N CYS A 222 3.50 -1.61 11.33
CA CYS A 222 3.28 -2.32 12.59
C CYS A 222 2.52 -3.64 12.36
N LEU A 223 3.02 -4.74 12.94
CA LEU A 223 2.43 -6.09 12.81
C LEU A 223 2.17 -6.49 11.35
N SER A 224 3.03 -6.03 10.44
CA SER A 224 2.88 -6.21 8.99
C SER A 224 3.37 -7.60 8.54
N GLY A 225 2.62 -8.23 7.65
CA GLY A 225 3.06 -9.43 6.93
C GLY A 225 3.71 -9.05 5.60
N THR A 226 4.64 -9.89 5.12
CA THR A 226 5.18 -9.77 3.75
C THR A 226 4.21 -10.27 2.70
N THR A 227 3.22 -11.07 3.09
CA THR A 227 2.17 -11.63 2.23
C THR A 227 0.87 -11.82 3.00
N ALA A 228 -0.26 -11.67 2.31
CA ALA A 228 -1.58 -12.03 2.83
C ALA A 228 -1.85 -13.54 2.81
N SER A 229 -1.02 -14.33 2.12
CA SER A 229 -1.25 -15.77 1.91
C SER A 229 -1.50 -16.51 3.21
N GLY A 230 -0.54 -16.49 4.16
CA GLY A 230 -0.66 -17.24 5.41
C GLY A 230 -1.87 -16.84 6.26
N VAL A 231 -2.30 -15.57 6.18
CA VAL A 231 -3.49 -15.07 6.86
C VAL A 231 -4.74 -15.81 6.35
N PHE A 232 -4.85 -15.96 5.03
CA PHE A 232 -5.99 -16.61 4.41
C PHE A 232 -5.85 -18.14 4.35
N THR A 233 -4.65 -18.72 4.25
CA THR A 233 -4.47 -20.18 4.03
C THR A 233 -4.27 -21.00 5.30
N GLU A 234 -3.67 -20.45 6.35
CA GLU A 234 -3.18 -21.24 7.49
C GLU A 234 -3.76 -20.83 8.86
N GLY A 235 -4.36 -19.64 8.96
CA GLY A 235 -4.84 -19.06 10.23
C GLY A 235 -6.34 -19.16 10.48
N ALA A 236 -6.82 -18.46 11.51
CA ALA A 236 -8.24 -18.40 11.87
C ALA A 236 -9.17 -17.95 10.72
N ILE A 237 -8.67 -17.12 9.81
CA ILE A 237 -9.43 -16.64 8.65
C ILE A 237 -9.58 -17.75 7.59
N SER A 238 -8.67 -18.73 7.51
CA SER A 238 -8.80 -19.83 6.56
C SER A 238 -10.07 -20.65 6.79
N CYS A 239 -10.50 -20.78 8.05
CA CYS A 239 -11.75 -21.44 8.42
C CYS A 239 -13.00 -20.64 8.00
N ALA A 240 -12.86 -19.35 7.70
CA ALA A 240 -13.95 -18.50 7.24
C ALA A 240 -14.08 -18.47 5.71
N ILE A 241 -13.16 -19.11 4.97
CA ILE A 241 -13.18 -19.17 3.51
C ILE A 241 -13.91 -20.44 3.06
N ASP A 242 -14.80 -20.29 2.09
CA ASP A 242 -15.45 -21.43 1.43
C ASP A 242 -14.50 -22.04 0.37
N TRP A 243 -13.55 -22.85 0.83
CA TRP A 243 -12.54 -23.46 -0.04
C TRP A 243 -13.16 -24.38 -1.11
N ASN A 244 -14.26 -25.06 -0.78
CA ASN A 244 -14.96 -25.93 -1.72
C ASN A 244 -15.53 -25.11 -2.88
N LEU A 245 -16.11 -23.94 -2.62
CA LEU A 245 -16.57 -23.02 -3.65
C LEU A 245 -15.41 -22.55 -4.54
N LEU A 246 -14.31 -22.08 -3.92
CA LEU A 246 -13.15 -21.58 -4.67
C LEU A 246 -12.49 -22.67 -5.51
N GLU A 247 -12.36 -23.88 -4.97
CA GLU A 247 -11.81 -25.04 -5.69
C GLU A 247 -12.73 -25.48 -6.83
N HIS A 248 -14.05 -25.52 -6.59
CA HIS A 248 -15.01 -25.86 -7.62
C HIS A 248 -14.93 -24.87 -8.80
N GLN A 249 -14.93 -23.56 -8.52
CA GLN A 249 -14.78 -22.52 -9.55
C GLN A 249 -13.44 -22.64 -10.29
N TYR A 250 -12.34 -22.85 -9.58
CA TYR A 250 -11.02 -23.04 -10.17
C TYR A 250 -10.97 -24.25 -11.12
N LYS A 251 -11.64 -25.35 -10.76
CA LYS A 251 -11.71 -26.56 -11.59
C LYS A 251 -12.69 -26.43 -12.76
N SER A 252 -13.79 -25.71 -12.60
CA SER A 252 -14.87 -25.64 -13.58
C SER A 252 -14.70 -24.55 -14.64
N ASN A 253 -13.86 -23.55 -14.40
CA ASN A 253 -13.64 -22.45 -15.33
C ASN A 253 -12.16 -22.30 -15.69
N SER A 254 -11.84 -22.48 -16.97
CA SER A 254 -10.47 -22.40 -17.50
C SER A 254 -9.84 -21.02 -17.35
N MET A 255 -10.62 -19.93 -17.35
CA MET A 255 -10.09 -18.59 -17.11
C MET A 255 -9.55 -18.45 -15.69
N TYR A 256 -10.30 -18.86 -14.66
CA TYR A 256 -9.77 -18.82 -13.28
C TYR A 256 -8.50 -19.66 -13.15
N LYS A 257 -8.50 -20.86 -13.73
CA LYS A 257 -7.31 -21.73 -13.73
C LYS A 257 -6.11 -21.05 -14.37
N ASN A 258 -6.27 -20.51 -15.56
CA ASN A 258 -5.19 -19.88 -16.32
C ASN A 258 -4.64 -18.64 -15.59
N GLU A 259 -5.53 -17.80 -15.05
CA GLU A 259 -5.13 -16.58 -14.35
C GLU A 259 -4.43 -16.89 -13.01
N VAL A 260 -4.89 -17.88 -12.24
CA VAL A 260 -4.21 -18.33 -11.01
C VAL A 260 -2.84 -18.94 -11.32
N VAL A 261 -2.72 -19.76 -12.37
CA VAL A 261 -1.44 -20.33 -12.82
C VAL A 261 -0.47 -19.22 -13.27
N ASN A 262 -0.96 -18.21 -13.99
CA ASN A 262 -0.15 -17.06 -14.38
C ASN A 262 0.40 -16.31 -13.17
N ILE A 263 -0.42 -16.08 -12.13
CA ILE A 263 0.06 -15.47 -10.88
C ILE A 263 1.16 -16.31 -10.25
N ASP A 264 0.94 -17.62 -10.10
CA ASP A 264 1.92 -18.50 -9.45
C ASP A 264 3.26 -18.49 -10.21
N ASN A 265 3.23 -18.48 -11.55
CA ASN A 265 4.42 -18.35 -12.37
C ASN A 265 5.15 -17.02 -12.16
N GLU A 266 4.43 -15.90 -12.12
CA GLU A 266 5.03 -14.59 -11.84
C GLU A 266 5.60 -14.51 -10.42
N VAL A 267 4.89 -15.04 -9.41
CA VAL A 267 5.38 -15.12 -8.04
C VAL A 267 6.63 -16.00 -7.94
N LYS A 268 6.69 -17.10 -8.70
CA LYS A 268 7.87 -17.97 -8.77
C LYS A 268 9.07 -17.27 -9.41
N LYS A 269 8.87 -16.44 -10.44
CA LYS A 269 9.94 -15.60 -11.00
C LYS A 269 10.51 -14.67 -9.91
N LEU A 270 9.62 -14.02 -9.15
CA LEU A 270 9.96 -13.10 -8.07
C LEU A 270 10.68 -13.73 -6.87
N LYS A 271 10.72 -15.07 -6.76
CA LYS A 271 11.49 -15.74 -5.70
C LYS A 271 12.98 -15.46 -5.79
N LYS A 272 13.52 -15.20 -6.99
CA LYS A 272 14.94 -14.87 -7.17
C LYS A 272 15.26 -13.52 -6.53
N GLU A 273 14.46 -12.49 -6.81
CA GLU A 273 14.61 -11.15 -6.22
C GLU A 273 14.37 -11.17 -4.70
N PHE A 274 13.39 -11.95 -4.23
CA PHE A 274 13.15 -12.11 -2.79
C PHE A 274 14.36 -12.72 -2.06
N ASN A 275 15.01 -13.70 -2.67
CA ASN A 275 16.24 -14.28 -2.13
C ASN A 275 17.41 -13.29 -2.19
N ALA A 276 17.48 -12.42 -3.20
CA ALA A 276 18.47 -11.35 -3.27
C ALA A 276 18.34 -10.38 -2.08
N GLY A 277 17.13 -10.01 -1.66
CA GLY A 277 16.92 -9.19 -0.45
C GLY A 277 17.35 -9.88 0.84
N LYS A 278 17.11 -11.19 0.97
CA LYS A 278 17.64 -11.97 2.11
C LYS A 278 19.16 -12.03 2.11
N GLN A 279 19.75 -12.14 0.92
CA GLN A 279 21.20 -12.17 0.76
C GLN A 279 21.81 -10.81 1.09
N PHE A 280 21.22 -9.72 0.59
CA PHE A 280 21.58 -8.35 0.97
C PHE A 280 21.60 -8.15 2.49
N ILE A 281 20.57 -8.59 3.22
CA ILE A 281 20.54 -8.47 4.69
C ILE A 281 21.67 -9.28 5.35
N LYS A 282 22.01 -10.46 4.82
CA LYS A 282 23.13 -11.26 5.34
C LYS A 282 24.48 -10.61 5.06
N ASP A 283 24.60 -10.00 3.89
CA ASP A 283 25.82 -9.33 3.42
C ASP A 283 25.94 -7.89 3.97
N PHE A 284 24.86 -7.38 4.57
CA PHE A 284 24.83 -6.07 5.21
C PHE A 284 25.66 -6.11 6.49
N HIS A 285 26.95 -5.79 6.37
CA HIS A 285 27.85 -5.64 7.50
C HIS A 285 27.49 -4.37 8.28
N SER A 286 27.21 -4.53 9.58
CA SER A 286 26.83 -3.46 10.51
C SER A 286 27.85 -2.32 10.66
N GLU A 287 29.05 -2.47 10.12
CA GLU A 287 30.11 -1.45 10.19
C GLU A 287 29.98 -0.34 9.14
N SER A 288 29.15 -0.50 8.10
CA SER A 288 29.09 0.50 7.00
C SER A 288 28.09 1.65 7.21
N CYS A 289 27.45 1.77 8.38
CA CYS A 289 26.47 2.85 8.63
C CYS A 289 26.39 3.26 10.11
N LEU A 290 27.45 3.89 10.61
CA LEU A 290 27.37 4.78 11.78
C LEU A 290 28.01 6.16 11.56
N ASP A 291 28.35 6.52 10.32
CA ASP A 291 28.74 7.89 9.94
C ASP A 291 27.56 8.72 9.41
N ILE A 292 26.37 8.54 10.00
CA ILE A 292 25.36 9.60 9.97
C ILE A 292 25.69 10.51 11.17
N GLN A 293 26.74 11.32 11.00
CA GLN A 293 27.00 12.47 11.86
C GLN A 293 25.73 13.31 11.94
N SER A 294 25.03 13.20 13.07
CA SER A 294 24.81 14.29 14.03
C SER A 294 24.81 15.74 13.49
N ASN A 295 24.12 16.02 12.38
CA ASN A 295 23.92 17.37 11.85
C ASN A 295 22.44 17.80 11.80
N LEU A 296 21.54 17.04 12.42
CA LEU A 296 20.24 17.59 12.83
C LEU A 296 20.44 18.23 14.20
N MET A 297 20.65 19.55 14.19
CA MET A 297 20.65 20.40 15.37
C MET A 297 19.34 20.22 16.16
N PHE A 298 19.41 19.43 17.22
CA PHE A 298 18.63 19.67 18.42
C PHE A 298 19.56 20.38 19.40
N GLU A 299 19.57 21.70 19.37
CA GLU A 299 20.13 22.49 20.46
C GLU A 299 19.29 22.24 21.72
N ASN A 300 19.93 21.59 22.69
CA ASN A 300 19.75 21.67 24.14
C ASN A 300 18.32 21.82 24.69
N SER A 301 17.79 20.70 25.20
CA SER A 301 17.14 20.72 26.51
C SER A 301 17.59 19.51 27.32
N GLU A 302 18.15 19.78 28.50
CA GLU A 302 18.60 18.78 29.47
C GLU A 302 17.42 17.90 29.89
N TYR A 303 17.50 16.60 29.60
CA TYR A 303 16.66 15.61 30.28
C TYR A 303 17.47 14.37 30.66
N ASN A 304 17.27 13.98 31.91
CA ASN A 304 18.12 13.12 32.74
C ASN A 304 18.50 11.74 32.15
N LYS A 305 19.80 11.45 32.22
CA LYS A 305 20.39 10.10 32.11
C LYS A 305 20.05 9.28 33.36
N SER A 306 19.01 8.46 33.30
CA SER A 306 18.92 7.27 34.16
C SER A 306 17.91 6.27 33.61
N ALA A 307 18.32 5.50 32.61
CA ALA A 307 17.91 4.11 32.36
C ALA A 307 18.22 3.79 30.91
N ILE A 308 19.33 3.10 30.67
CA ILE A 308 19.46 1.99 29.71
C ILE A 308 20.80 1.36 30.09
N ASN A 309 20.72 0.31 30.89
CA ASN A 309 21.81 -0.62 31.06
C ASN A 309 21.41 -1.92 30.38
N THR A 310 22.44 -2.53 29.78
CA THR A 310 22.60 -3.97 29.48
C THR A 310 21.87 -4.57 28.29
N CYS A 311 22.60 -4.68 27.17
CA CYS A 311 22.84 -5.99 26.55
C CYS A 311 24.25 -6.04 25.95
N HIS A 312 25.10 -6.91 26.51
CA HIS A 312 26.48 -7.15 26.11
C HIS A 312 26.54 -7.91 24.77
N SER A 313 27.38 -7.45 23.86
CA SER A 313 27.88 -8.23 22.71
C SER A 313 29.11 -9.05 23.13
N GLN A 314 29.08 -10.36 22.88
CA GLN A 314 30.27 -11.20 22.91
C GLN A 314 30.87 -11.27 21.50
N GLN A 315 32.15 -10.93 21.41
CA GLN A 315 33.00 -11.02 20.22
C GLN A 315 33.19 -12.47 19.76
N LEU A 316 33.30 -12.68 18.45
CA LEU A 316 33.93 -13.87 17.86
C LEU A 316 34.71 -13.48 16.59
N ASN A 317 35.87 -14.14 16.47
CA ASN A 317 37.06 -13.72 15.74
C ASN A 317 37.04 -13.95 14.22
N ASN A 318 37.88 -13.17 13.55
CA ASN A 318 38.29 -13.25 12.14
C ASN A 318 38.74 -14.65 11.67
N SER A 319 38.42 -14.97 10.41
CA SER A 319 39.36 -15.67 9.52
C SER A 319 39.07 -15.32 8.05
N SER A 320 40.15 -15.08 7.32
CA SER A 320 40.26 -14.63 5.93
C SER A 320 40.09 -15.77 4.92
N SER A 321 39.48 -15.50 3.76
CA SER A 321 39.91 -16.12 2.50
C SER A 321 39.44 -15.34 1.27
N SER A 322 40.36 -15.23 0.31
CA SER A 322 40.29 -14.53 -0.98
C SER A 322 39.63 -15.37 -2.08
N SER A 323 38.94 -14.74 -3.03
CA SER A 323 39.06 -15.11 -4.46
C SER A 323 38.51 -14.02 -5.39
N LYS A 324 39.06 -14.02 -6.60
CA LYS A 324 39.15 -12.94 -7.59
C LYS A 324 37.87 -12.76 -8.42
N PHE A 325 37.67 -11.53 -8.86
CA PHE A 325 36.77 -11.14 -9.95
C PHE A 325 37.27 -11.66 -11.30
N ASP A 326 36.34 -12.08 -12.17
CA ASP A 326 36.51 -12.07 -13.63
C ASP A 326 35.21 -11.54 -14.25
N ASP A 327 35.35 -10.46 -15.02
CA ASP A 327 34.34 -9.82 -15.87
C ASP A 327 34.25 -10.53 -17.22
N THR A 328 33.04 -10.82 -17.72
CA THR A 328 32.78 -10.91 -19.17
C THR A 328 31.32 -10.60 -19.54
N ASP A 329 31.16 -9.48 -20.25
CA ASP A 329 30.29 -9.20 -21.41
C ASP A 329 28.75 -9.17 -21.26
N ASP A 330 28.19 -7.95 -21.14
CA ASP A 330 26.75 -7.65 -20.95
C ASP A 330 26.12 -6.87 -22.14
N SER A 331 26.71 -6.94 -23.33
CA SER A 331 26.31 -6.10 -24.48
C SER A 331 25.11 -6.63 -25.31
N LEU A 332 24.72 -7.90 -25.15
CA LEU A 332 23.63 -8.52 -25.92
C LEU A 332 22.26 -8.51 -25.21
N ILE A 333 22.21 -8.21 -23.91
CA ILE A 333 20.96 -8.18 -23.13
C ILE A 333 20.27 -6.80 -23.23
N GLU A 334 21.02 -5.71 -23.38
CA GLU A 334 20.47 -4.36 -23.45
C GLU A 334 19.66 -4.08 -24.73
N GLN A 335 20.10 -4.58 -25.89
CA GLN A 335 19.41 -4.32 -27.17
C GLN A 335 18.04 -5.02 -27.26
N ASN A 336 17.91 -6.22 -26.68
CA ASN A 336 16.62 -6.93 -26.65
C ASN A 336 15.62 -6.27 -25.69
N ASN A 337 16.10 -5.71 -24.57
CA ASN A 337 15.25 -4.99 -23.63
C ASN A 337 14.74 -3.66 -24.21
N GLU A 338 15.56 -2.91 -24.93
CA GLU A 338 15.14 -1.64 -25.53
C GLU A 338 14.04 -1.82 -26.58
N PHE A 339 14.13 -2.89 -27.39
CA PHE A 339 13.11 -3.21 -28.40
C PHE A 339 11.79 -3.67 -27.76
N GLN A 340 11.87 -4.46 -26.68
CA GLN A 340 10.70 -4.88 -25.91
C GLN A 340 10.03 -3.70 -25.19
N ILE A 341 10.81 -2.77 -24.65
CA ILE A 341 10.33 -1.53 -24.01
C ILE A 341 9.63 -0.64 -25.04
N LYS A 342 10.20 -0.44 -26.24
CA LYS A 342 9.57 0.33 -27.33
C LYS A 342 8.24 -0.29 -27.79
N LYS A 343 8.15 -1.63 -27.84
CA LYS A 343 6.91 -2.36 -28.16
C LYS A 343 5.84 -2.18 -27.08
N ASN A 344 6.22 -2.27 -25.80
CA ASN A 344 5.32 -2.04 -24.67
C ASN A 344 4.84 -0.58 -24.62
N LEU A 345 5.70 0.40 -24.89
CA LEU A 345 5.32 1.82 -24.98
C LEU A 345 4.35 2.11 -26.12
N LYS A 346 4.49 1.44 -27.27
CA LYS A 346 3.51 1.52 -28.38
C LYS A 346 2.15 0.95 -28.00
N SER A 347 2.12 -0.18 -27.29
CA SER A 347 0.88 -0.78 -26.76
C SER A 347 0.20 0.14 -25.74
N ILE A 348 0.97 0.72 -24.82
CA ILE A 348 0.49 1.70 -23.84
C ILE A 348 -0.08 2.95 -24.54
N LYS A 349 0.58 3.45 -25.59
CA LYS A 349 0.09 4.61 -26.35
C LYS A 349 -1.25 4.32 -27.05
N HIS A 350 -1.44 3.10 -27.54
CA HIS A 350 -2.73 2.66 -28.10
C HIS A 350 -3.82 2.53 -27.03
N ILE A 351 -3.48 1.98 -25.86
CA ILE A 351 -4.40 1.88 -24.72
C ILE A 351 -4.82 3.28 -24.24
N MET A 352 -3.88 4.21 -24.13
CA MET A 352 -4.15 5.62 -23.76
C MET A 352 -5.00 6.35 -24.81
N GLN A 353 -4.78 6.08 -26.11
CA GLN A 353 -5.61 6.64 -27.18
C GLN A 353 -7.03 6.08 -27.17
N PHE A 354 -7.19 4.78 -26.90
CA PHE A 354 -8.50 4.12 -26.76
C PHE A 354 -9.34 4.71 -25.61
N PHE A 355 -8.71 5.01 -24.47
CA PHE A 355 -9.40 5.63 -23.33
C PHE A 355 -9.70 7.12 -23.54
N ASN A 356 -8.85 7.87 -24.26
CA ASN A 356 -9.13 9.27 -24.60
C ASN A 356 -10.27 9.44 -25.62
N THR A 357 -10.51 8.47 -26.50
CA THR A 357 -11.63 8.52 -27.45
C THR A 357 -13.00 8.32 -26.78
N GLN A 358 -13.07 7.59 -25.68
CA GLN A 358 -14.33 7.38 -24.92
C GLN A 358 -14.69 8.58 -24.03
N SER A 359 -13.72 9.42 -23.67
CA SER A 359 -13.95 10.67 -22.91
C SER A 359 -14.55 11.80 -23.76
N LYS A 360 -14.44 11.74 -25.10
CA LYS A 360 -14.94 12.79 -26.01
C LYS A 360 -16.29 12.50 -26.67
N SER A 361 -16.92 11.35 -26.41
CA SER A 361 -18.18 10.95 -27.06
C SER A 361 -19.45 11.11 -26.20
N GLN A 362 -19.41 11.84 -25.09
CA GLN A 362 -20.62 12.26 -24.37
C GLN A 362 -20.77 13.79 -24.40
N GLY A 363 -21.01 14.30 -25.60
CA GLY A 363 -21.48 15.67 -25.83
C GLY A 363 -23.01 15.70 -25.96
N CYS A 364 -23.64 16.45 -25.06
CA CYS A 364 -24.98 17.07 -25.15
C CYS A 364 -26.07 16.34 -25.96
N ILE A 365 -26.99 15.68 -25.24
CA ILE A 365 -28.40 15.63 -25.67
C ILE A 365 -29.16 16.63 -24.81
N LYS A 366 -29.47 17.80 -25.40
CA LYS A 366 -30.55 18.68 -24.92
C LYS A 366 -31.87 18.05 -25.37
N LEU A 367 -32.79 17.86 -24.44
CA LEU A 367 -34.21 17.71 -24.79
C LEU A 367 -35.01 18.72 -23.96
N TYR A 368 -35.78 19.51 -24.70
CA TYR A 368 -36.86 20.36 -24.23
C TYR A 368 -38.00 19.54 -23.65
#